data_AF-A0A376U2G6-F1
#
_entry.id   AF-A0A376U2G6-F1
#
_cell.length_a   1.000
_cell.length_b   1.000
_cell.length_c   1.000
_cell.angle_alpha   90.00
_cell.angle_beta   90.00
_cell.angle_gamma   90.00
#
_symmetry.space_group_name_H-M   'P 1'
#
loop_
_entity.id
_entity.type
_entity.pdbx_description
1 polymer ?
#
loop_
_entity_poly.entity_id
_entity_poly.type
_entity_poly.pdbx_seq_one_letter_code
_entity_poly.pdbx_strand_id
1 'polypeptide(L)'
;MQELSDRVNAALESCGNLPQGSRPLLVSHGIALGCLVSTILGLPAWAERRLRLRNCSISRVDYQESLWLASGWVVETAGDISHLDAPALDELQR
;
A
#
# COMPACT_ATOMS: atom_id res chain seq x y z
N MET A 1 -6.45 -2.16 -15.42
CA MET A 1 -5.72 -1.43 -14.34
C MET A 1 -6.60 -0.44 -13.61
N GLN A 2 -7.44 0.36 -14.29
CA GLN A 2 -8.34 1.30 -13.59
C GLN A 2 -9.29 0.59 -12.62
N GLU A 3 -10.01 -0.44 -13.07
CA GLU A 3 -10.91 -1.21 -12.19
C GLU A 3 -10.19 -1.80 -10.96
N LEU A 4 -8.94 -2.24 -11.12
CA LEU A 4 -8.12 -2.71 -9.99
C LEU A 4 -7.87 -1.56 -9.01
N SER A 5 -7.46 -0.40 -9.52
CA SER A 5 -7.24 0.82 -8.72
C SER A 5 -8.48 1.22 -7.95
N ASP A 6 -9.63 1.26 -8.61
CA ASP A 6 -10.90 1.66 -7.98
C ASP A 6 -11.25 0.69 -6.84
N ARG A 7 -11.10 -0.61 -7.07
CA ARG A 7 -11.39 -1.64 -6.06
C ARG A 7 -10.43 -1.61 -4.87
N VAL A 8 -9.13 -1.41 -5.08
CA VAL A 8 -8.16 -1.37 -3.97
C VAL A 8 -8.28 -0.08 -3.17
N ASN A 9 -8.56 1.05 -3.83
CA ASN A 9 -8.81 2.31 -3.13
C ASN A 9 -10.13 2.24 -2.34
N ALA A 10 -11.20 1.67 -2.90
CA ALA A 10 -12.44 1.45 -2.14
C ALA A 10 -12.24 0.58 -0.89
N ALA A 11 -11.39 -0.45 -0.97
CA ALA A 11 -11.03 -1.25 0.19
C ALA A 11 -10.26 -0.43 1.25
N LEU A 12 -9.33 0.43 0.83
CA LEU A 12 -8.63 1.34 1.73
C LEU A 12 -9.60 2.35 2.37
N GLU A 13 -10.48 2.98 1.61
CA GLU A 13 -11.48 3.92 2.14
C GLU A 13 -12.42 3.24 3.15
N SER A 14 -12.78 1.97 2.92
CA SER A 14 -13.59 1.22 3.88
C SER A 14 -12.91 1.09 5.26
N CYS A 15 -11.57 1.12 5.31
CA CYS A 15 -10.81 1.10 6.56
C CYS A 15 -10.99 2.39 7.38
N GLY A 16 -11.26 3.52 6.73
CA GLY A 16 -11.57 4.79 7.40
C GLY A 16 -12.89 4.78 8.17
N ASN A 17 -13.79 3.85 7.84
CA ASN A 17 -15.09 3.68 8.51
C ASN A 17 -15.04 2.71 9.70
N LEU A 18 -13.88 2.13 10.01
CA LEU A 18 -13.73 1.25 11.17
C LEU A 18 -13.82 2.03 12.49
N PRO A 19 -14.15 1.38 13.61
CA PRO A 19 -14.22 2.03 14.91
C PRO A 19 -12.93 2.79 15.27
N GLN A 20 -13.06 3.89 16.00
CA GLN A 20 -11.92 4.70 16.44
C GLN A 20 -10.87 3.82 17.15
N GLY A 21 -9.59 4.03 16.82
CA GLY A 21 -8.47 3.25 17.36
C GLY A 21 -8.20 1.94 16.62
N SER A 22 -8.98 1.58 15.60
CA SER A 22 -8.69 0.44 14.73
C SER A 22 -7.36 0.62 14.00
N ARG A 23 -6.61 -0.49 13.84
CA ARG A 23 -5.36 -0.55 13.07
C ARG A 23 -5.47 -1.68 12.05
N PRO A 24 -6.20 -1.46 10.94
CA PRO A 24 -6.46 -2.50 9.95
C PRO A 24 -5.18 -2.93 9.24
N LEU A 25 -5.10 -4.21 8.87
CA LEU A 25 -4.05 -4.77 8.04
C LEU A 25 -4.66 -5.32 6.75
N LEU A 26 -4.23 -4.80 5.61
CA LEU A 26 -4.62 -5.31 4.30
C LEU A 26 -3.55 -6.29 3.78
N VAL A 27 -3.94 -7.55 3.60
CA VAL A 27 -3.09 -8.59 2.99
C VAL A 27 -3.59 -8.85 1.58
N SER A 28 -2.70 -8.71 0.59
CA SER A 28 -3.07 -8.86 -0.82
C SER A 28 -1.85 -9.24 -1.67
N HIS A 29 -2.05 -9.29 -2.99
CA HIS A 29 -1.01 -9.63 -3.95
C HIS A 29 -0.18 -8.41 -4.34
N GLY A 30 1.06 -8.66 -4.78
CA GLY A 30 1.99 -7.62 -5.21
C GLY A 30 1.39 -6.67 -6.26
N ILE A 31 0.58 -7.16 -7.20
CA ILE A 31 -0.10 -6.32 -8.22
C ILE A 31 -1.08 -5.32 -7.60
N ALA A 32 -1.92 -5.78 -6.67
CA ALA A 32 -2.94 -4.97 -6.00
C ALA A 32 -2.29 -3.93 -5.08
N LEU A 33 -1.36 -4.38 -4.21
CA LEU A 33 -0.68 -3.49 -3.26
C LEU A 33 0.14 -2.41 -3.98
N GLY A 34 0.87 -2.77 -5.03
CA GLY A 34 1.63 -1.75 -5.77
C GLY A 34 0.75 -0.82 -6.60
N CYS A 35 -0.44 -1.25 -7.04
CA CYS A 35 -1.43 -0.34 -7.65
C CYS A 35 -1.96 0.65 -6.61
N LEU A 36 -2.32 0.17 -5.41
CA LEU A 36 -2.78 0.99 -4.30
C LEU A 36 -1.74 2.04 -3.91
N VAL A 37 -0.52 1.61 -3.55
CA VAL A 37 0.54 2.54 -3.10
C VAL A 37 0.89 3.57 -4.17
N SER A 38 1.00 3.16 -5.44
CA SER A 38 1.26 4.10 -6.54
C SER A 38 0.15 5.14 -6.70
N THR A 39 -1.11 4.73 -6.60
CA THR A 39 -2.25 5.64 -6.75
C THR A 39 -2.42 6.60 -5.57
N ILE A 40 -2.08 6.19 -4.34
CA ILE A 40 -1.97 7.10 -3.20
C ILE A 40 -0.89 8.18 -3.45
N LEU A 41 0.24 7.80 -4.06
CA LEU A 41 1.32 8.72 -4.45
C LEU A 41 0.97 9.59 -5.68
N GLY A 42 -0.26 9.52 -6.20
CA GLY A 42 -0.72 10.31 -7.34
C GLY A 42 -0.26 9.80 -8.70
N LEU A 43 0.33 8.60 -8.77
CA LEU A 43 0.69 7.97 -10.05
C LEU A 43 -0.54 7.32 -10.69
N PRO A 44 -0.65 7.32 -12.02
CA PRO A 44 -1.75 6.63 -12.68
C PRO A 44 -1.69 5.11 -12.42
N ALA A 45 -2.84 4.44 -12.41
CA ALA A 45 -2.95 3.01 -12.13
C ALA A 45 -2.13 2.11 -13.08
N TRP A 46 -1.80 2.62 -14.27
CA TRP A 46 -1.01 1.96 -15.30
C TRP A 46 0.47 2.38 -15.31
N ALA A 47 0.92 3.20 -14.34
CA ALA A 47 2.30 3.61 -14.23
C ALA A 47 3.26 2.42 -14.13
N GLU A 48 4.45 2.58 -14.70
CA GLU A 48 5.53 1.60 -14.58
C GLU A 48 5.88 1.36 -13.10
N ARG A 49 6.11 0.11 -12.74
CA ARG A 49 6.39 -0.28 -11.35
C ARG A 49 7.83 0.02 -10.98
N ARG A 50 8.02 1.03 -10.13
CA ARG A 50 9.30 1.38 -9.52
C ARG A 50 9.34 1.19 -7.99
N LEU A 51 8.27 0.62 -7.43
CA LEU A 51 8.20 0.19 -6.04
C LEU A 51 8.46 -1.31 -5.96
N ARG A 52 9.40 -1.70 -5.10
CA ARG A 52 9.67 -3.11 -4.82
C ARG A 52 8.84 -3.56 -3.63
N LEU A 53 7.87 -4.44 -3.88
CA LEU A 53 7.06 -5.07 -2.85
C LEU A 53 7.35 -6.57 -2.87
N ARG A 54 8.16 -7.02 -1.90
CA ARG A 54 8.55 -8.42 -1.72
C ARG A 54 7.46 -9.19 -0.99
N ASN A 55 7.50 -10.52 -1.03
CA ASN A 55 6.65 -11.32 -0.16
C ASN A 55 6.90 -10.95 1.29
N CYS A 56 5.81 -10.86 2.06
CA CYS A 56 5.82 -10.44 3.46
C CYS A 56 6.34 -9.02 3.71
N SER A 57 6.59 -8.21 2.68
CA SER A 57 6.92 -6.79 2.90
C SER A 57 5.73 -6.02 3.47
N ILE A 58 6.02 -5.05 4.34
CA ILE A 58 5.04 -4.23 5.03
C ILE A 58 5.11 -2.80 4.49
N SER A 59 3.95 -2.23 4.16
CA SER A 59 3.81 -0.82 3.80
C SER A 59 2.89 -0.17 4.83
N ARG A 60 3.28 0.99 5.37
CA ARG A 60 2.45 1.79 6.26
C ARG A 60 1.82 2.95 5.50
N VAL A 61 0.51 3.07 5.63
CA VAL A 61 -0.26 4.22 5.15
C VAL A 61 -1.06 4.80 6.31
N ASP A 62 -1.11 6.13 6.39
CA ASP A 62 -1.84 6.85 7.44
C ASP A 62 -2.81 7.83 6.78
N TYR A 63 -4.02 7.95 7.30
CA TYR A 63 -4.95 9.01 6.88
C TYR A 63 -4.62 10.28 7.65
N GLN A 64 -4.36 11.38 6.93
CA GLN A 64 -3.99 12.65 7.53
C GLN A 64 -4.88 13.79 7.02
N GLU A 65 -5.27 14.67 7.95
CA GLU A 65 -5.86 15.97 7.66
C GLU A 65 -4.95 17.02 8.27
N SER A 66 -3.97 17.48 7.48
CA SER A 66 -3.01 18.49 7.93
C SER A 66 -2.92 19.65 6.95
N LEU A 67 -2.46 20.80 7.44
CA LEU A 67 -2.19 21.97 6.60
C LEU A 67 -0.90 21.83 5.77
N TRP A 68 -0.08 20.82 6.06
CA TRP A 68 1.27 20.65 5.47
C TRP A 68 1.34 19.55 4.41
N LEU A 69 0.40 18.60 4.43
CA LEU A 69 0.28 17.51 3.47
C LEU A 69 -1.10 17.56 2.80
N ALA A 70 -1.21 16.97 1.60
CA ALA A 70 -2.51 16.79 0.97
C ALA A 70 -3.41 15.96 1.89
N SER A 71 -4.66 16.41 2.09
CA SER A 71 -5.64 15.65 2.85
C SER A 71 -5.88 14.28 2.21
N GLY A 72 -5.95 13.25 3.04
CA GLY A 72 -6.22 11.88 2.60
C GLY A 72 -5.18 10.88 3.08
N TRP A 73 -5.10 9.76 2.39
CA TRP A 73 -4.12 8.71 2.68
C TRP A 73 -2.71 9.13 2.25
N VAL A 74 -1.75 8.87 3.11
CA VAL A 74 -0.32 9.15 2.90
C VAL A 74 0.46 7.86 3.03
N VAL A 75 1.46 7.65 2.17
CA VAL A 75 2.39 6.52 2.28
C VAL A 75 3.57 6.94 3.15
N GLU A 76 3.69 6.32 4.32
CA GLU A 76 4.77 6.57 5.28
C GLU A 76 5.98 5.70 4.99
N THR A 77 5.74 4.42 4.69
CA THR A 77 6.77 3.45 4.30
C THR A 77 6.18 2.47 3.29
N ALA A 78 7.00 2.00 2.35
CA ALA A 78 6.56 1.04 1.34
C ALA A 78 7.57 -0.09 1.19
N GLY A 79 7.09 -1.34 1.31
CA GLY A 79 7.89 -2.53 1.03
C GLY A 79 8.98 -2.83 2.05
N ASP A 80 8.77 -2.49 3.33
CA ASP A 80 9.72 -2.80 4.40
C ASP A 80 9.81 -4.31 4.66
N ILE A 81 11.03 -4.82 4.67
CA ILE A 81 11.37 -6.23 4.93
C ILE A 81 12.34 -6.38 6.10
N SER A 82 12.65 -5.29 6.81
CA SER A 82 13.64 -5.28 7.90
C SER A 82 13.28 -6.21 9.05
N HIS A 83 12.01 -6.59 9.16
CA HIS A 83 11.49 -7.54 10.13
C HIS A 83 11.67 -9.02 9.73
N LEU A 84 12.12 -9.30 8.50
CA LEU A 84 12.32 -10.68 8.04
C LEU A 84 13.68 -11.19 8.49
N ASP A 85 13.69 -12.34 9.17
CA ASP A 85 14.92 -13.02 9.60
C ASP A 85 15.60 -13.82 8.46
N ALA A 86 14.92 -13.95 7.32
CA ALA A 86 15.40 -14.64 6.12
C ALA A 86 14.93 -13.91 4.85
N PRO A 87 15.59 -14.10 3.69
CA PRO A 87 15.16 -13.51 2.43
C PRO A 87 13.71 -13.87 2.08
N ALA A 88 13.00 -12.94 1.43
CA ALA A 88 11.64 -13.20 0.97
C ALA A 88 11.65 -14.31 -0.09
N LEU A 89 10.62 -15.18 -0.07
CA LEU A 89 10.59 -16.36 -0.95
C LEU A 89 10.62 -16.03 -2.45
N ASP A 90 10.07 -14.90 -2.86
CA ASP A 90 10.11 -14.41 -4.24
C ASP A 90 11.52 -13.96 -4.69
N GLU A 91 12.47 -13.82 -3.76
CA GLU A 91 13.88 -13.60 -4.08
C GLU A 91 14.64 -14.89 -4.32
N LEU A 92 14.21 -16.00 -3.72
CA LEU A 92 14.86 -17.31 -3.87
C LEU A 92 14.52 -17.98 -5.20
N GLN A 93 13.45 -17.53 -5.86
CA GLN A 93 12.95 -18.08 -7.13
C GLN A 93 13.54 -17.38 -8.37
N ARG A 94 14.60 -16.59 -8.22
CA ARG A 94 15.28 -15.89 -9.32
C ARG A 94 16.39 -16.72 -9.96
#